data_AF-A0A4Y2KCJ8-F1
#
_entry.id   AF-A0A4Y2KCJ8-F1
#
_cell.length_a   1.000
_cell.length_b   1.000
_cell.length_c   1.000
_cell.angle_alpha   90.00
_cell.angle_beta   90.00
_cell.angle_gamma   90.00
#
_symmetry.space_group_name_H-M   'P 1'
#
loop_
_entity.id
_entity.type
_entity.pdbx_description
1 polymer ?
#
loop_
_entity_poly.entity_id
_entity_poly.type
_entity_poly.pdbx_seq_one_letter_code
_entity_poly.pdbx_strand_id
1 'polypeptide(L)'
;MFLTLFSLLVNLSIMLILTFLTNRRRRHLLFRNSGIPGPKPSILLGNLDELHSSPVPHDVLSAWLKKYGNVFGYFIGEMPHLVVKDLDMLQKVIIVGYIDFIMA
;
A
#
# COMPACT_ATOMS: atom_id res chain seq x y z
N MET A 1 25.71 20.25 -29.16
CA MET A 1 24.24 20.40 -29.22
C MET A 1 23.51 19.07 -29.03
N PHE A 2 23.81 18.02 -29.81
CA PHE A 2 23.18 16.71 -29.65
C PHE A 2 23.51 16.02 -28.31
N LEU A 3 24.80 15.89 -27.98
CA LEU A 3 25.25 15.27 -26.72
C LEU A 3 24.73 15.98 -25.47
N THR A 4 24.66 17.31 -25.51
CA THR A 4 24.13 18.14 -24.42
C THR A 4 22.63 17.91 -24.22
N LEU A 5 21.85 17.84 -25.31
CA LEU A 5 20.42 17.53 -25.25
C LEU A 5 20.18 16.11 -24.69
N PHE A 6 20.94 15.13 -25.17
CA PHE A 6 20.86 13.76 -24.66
C PHE A 6 21.15 13.67 -23.16
N SER A 7 22.21 14.33 -22.70
CA SER A 7 22.56 14.39 -21.28
C SER A 7 21.45 15.03 -20.43
N LEU A 8 20.82 16.11 -20.90
CA LEU A 8 19.70 16.75 -20.18
C LEU A 8 18.49 15.81 -20.05
N LEU A 9 18.14 15.07 -21.11
CA LEU A 9 17.03 14.11 -21.07
C LEU A 9 17.29 12.96 -20.10
N VAL A 10 18.53 12.45 -20.05
CA VAL A 10 18.93 11.40 -19.09
C VAL A 10 18.82 11.92 -17.65
N ASN A 11 19.35 13.11 -17.37
CA ASN A 11 19.27 13.71 -16.03
C ASN A 11 17.83 13.96 -15.59
N LEU A 12 16.98 14.47 -16.49
CA LEU A 12 15.56 14.67 -16.21
C LEU A 12 14.86 13.33 -15.91
N SER A 13 15.14 12.30 -16.69
CA SER A 13 14.57 10.96 -16.46
C SER A 13 14.98 10.39 -15.11
N ILE A 14 16.26 10.52 -14.74
CA ILE A 14 16.77 10.09 -13.42
C ILE A 14 16.06 10.86 -12.30
N MET A 15 15.92 12.18 -12.43
CA MET A 15 15.24 13.01 -11.44
C MET A 15 13.78 12.60 -11.27
N LEU A 16 13.06 12.34 -12.36
CA LEU A 16 11.67 11.88 -12.32
C LEU A 16 11.54 10.51 -11.64
N ILE A 17 12.42 9.56 -11.97
CA ILE A 17 12.46 8.23 -11.34
C ILE A 17 12.74 8.35 -9.84
N LEU A 18 13.73 9.14 -9.43
CA LEU A 18 14.06 9.33 -8.01
C LEU A 18 12.89 9.97 -7.25
N THR A 19 12.26 10.99 -7.82
CA THR A 19 11.08 11.65 -7.22
C THR A 19 9.92 10.67 -7.07
N PHE A 20 9.64 9.87 -8.10
CA PHE A 20 8.62 8.83 -8.07
C PHE A 20 8.91 7.79 -6.98
N LEU A 21 10.12 7.22 -6.95
CA LEU A 21 10.52 6.18 -5.99
C LEU A 21 10.50 6.69 -4.55
N THR A 22 10.96 7.92 -4.31
CA THR A 22 10.98 8.52 -2.97
C THR A 22 9.58 8.85 -2.49
N ASN A 23 8.73 9.44 -3.32
CA ASN A 23 7.33 9.71 -2.99
C ASN A 23 6.59 8.41 -2.67
N ARG A 24 6.79 7.38 -3.49
CA ARG A 24 6.18 6.07 -3.29
C ARG A 24 6.62 5.41 -1.98
N ARG A 25 7.93 5.41 -1.70
CA ARG A 25 8.46 4.92 -0.41
C ARG A 25 7.88 5.66 0.78
N ARG A 26 7.74 6.99 0.71
CA ARG A 26 7.12 7.79 1.78
C ARG A 26 5.67 7.35 2.03
N ARG A 27 4.89 7.15 0.98
CA ARG A 27 3.50 6.69 1.09
C ARG A 27 3.40 5.29 1.68
N HIS A 28 4.30 4.39 1.32
CA HIS A 28 4.41 3.04 1.90
C HIS A 28 4.82 3.00 3.38
N LEU A 29 5.33 4.11 3.94
CA LEU A 29 5.63 4.21 5.37
C LEU A 29 4.40 4.58 6.21
N LEU A 30 3.25 4.91 5.61
CA LEU A 30 2.04 5.35 6.33
C LEU A 30 1.70 4.44 7.50
N PHE A 31 1.45 3.14 7.25
CA PHE A 31 1.07 2.21 8.30
C PHE A 31 2.17 1.99 9.34
N ARG A 32 3.43 1.87 8.88
CA ARG A 32 4.58 1.73 9.77
C ARG A 32 4.71 2.91 10.73
N ASN A 33 4.55 4.14 10.23
CA ASN A 33 4.64 5.36 11.02
C ASN A 33 3.45 5.49 12.00
N SER A 34 2.28 4.96 11.64
CA SER A 34 1.09 4.91 12.49
C SER A 34 1.07 3.71 13.45
N GLY A 35 2.13 2.88 13.48
CA GLY A 35 2.18 1.68 14.33
C GLY A 35 1.21 0.56 13.91
N ILE A 36 0.64 0.64 12.70
CA ILE A 36 -0.27 -0.36 12.16
C ILE A 36 0.56 -1.48 11.52
N PRO A 37 0.40 -2.74 11.95
CA PRO A 37 1.15 -3.86 11.38
C PRO A 37 0.65 -4.19 9.97
N GLY A 38 1.44 -4.95 9.20
CA GLY A 38 1.05 -5.37 7.86
C GLY A 38 2.19 -5.92 7.02
N PRO A 39 1.88 -6.51 5.85
CA PRO A 39 2.88 -6.99 4.91
C PRO A 39 3.68 -5.83 4.31
N LYS A 40 4.97 -6.05 4.07
CA LYS A 40 5.85 -5.03 3.49
C LYS A 40 5.49 -4.83 2.01
N PRO A 41 5.12 -3.62 1.56
CA PRO A 41 4.78 -3.39 0.17
C PRO A 41 6.02 -3.36 -0.73
N SER A 42 5.89 -3.90 -1.94
CA SER A 42 6.83 -3.66 -3.03
C SER A 42 6.65 -2.23 -3.58
N ILE A 43 7.73 -1.65 -4.10
CA ILE A 43 7.71 -0.24 -4.56
C ILE A 43 6.72 -0.04 -5.72
N LEU A 44 6.53 -1.03 -6.60
CA LEU A 44 5.71 -0.86 -7.82
C LEU A 44 4.30 -1.43 -7.73
N LEU A 45 4.10 -2.52 -6.99
CA LEU A 45 2.81 -3.24 -6.96
C LEU A 45 2.17 -3.23 -5.56
N GLY A 46 2.87 -2.71 -4.55
CA GLY A 46 2.43 -2.85 -3.17
C GLY A 46 2.45 -4.32 -2.79
N ASN A 47 1.31 -4.88 -2.40
CA ASN A 47 1.13 -6.26 -1.99
C ASN A 47 0.34 -7.10 -3.02
N LEU A 48 0.11 -6.59 -4.23
CA LEU A 48 -0.65 -7.29 -5.27
C LEU A 48 -0.08 -8.68 -5.59
N ASP A 49 1.25 -8.83 -5.63
CA ASP A 49 1.88 -10.13 -5.91
C ASP A 49 1.50 -11.18 -4.86
N GLU A 50 1.45 -10.79 -3.58
CA GLU A 50 1.06 -11.67 -2.48
C GLU A 50 -0.47 -11.91 -2.49
N LEU A 51 -1.27 -10.89 -2.81
CA LEU A 51 -2.73 -11.02 -3.00
C LEU A 51 -3.11 -11.99 -4.13
N HIS A 52 -2.36 -12.01 -5.23
CA HIS A 52 -2.58 -12.90 -6.36
C HIS A 52 -1.90 -14.27 -6.20
N SER A 53 -1.19 -14.51 -5.08
CA SER A 53 -0.54 -15.79 -4.82
C SER A 53 -1.54 -16.93 -4.54
N SER A 54 -2.78 -16.58 -4.20
CA SER A 54 -3.90 -17.51 -4.09
C SER A 54 -4.96 -17.18 -5.15
N PRO A 55 -5.60 -18.18 -5.80
CA PRO A 55 -6.79 -17.96 -6.62
C PRO A 55 -7.96 -17.38 -5.81
N VAL A 56 -7.92 -17.48 -4.48
CA VAL A 56 -8.91 -16.91 -3.56
C VAL A 56 -8.21 -15.83 -2.70
N PRO A 57 -8.37 -14.54 -3.02
CA PRO A 57 -7.74 -13.44 -2.27
C PRO A 57 -8.07 -13.42 -0.77
N HIS A 58 -9.24 -13.94 -0.40
CA HIS A 58 -9.67 -14.07 0.99
C HIS A 58 -8.73 -14.97 1.83
N ASP A 59 -8.06 -15.96 1.23
CA ASP A 59 -7.12 -16.81 1.94
C ASP A 59 -5.87 -16.05 2.39
N VAL A 60 -5.39 -15.13 1.54
CA VAL A 60 -4.26 -14.25 1.84
C VAL A 60 -4.63 -13.29 2.97
N LEU A 61 -5.81 -12.67 2.89
CA LEU A 61 -6.33 -11.80 3.95
C LEU A 61 -6.50 -12.57 5.27
N SER A 62 -6.99 -13.81 5.22
CA SER A 62 -7.13 -14.69 6.38
C SER A 62 -5.78 -15.04 7.01
N ALA A 63 -4.76 -15.31 6.19
CA ALA A 63 -3.40 -15.54 6.66
C ALA A 63 -2.81 -14.28 7.31
N TRP A 64 -3.05 -13.11 6.73
CA TRP A 64 -2.63 -11.82 7.29
C TRP A 64 -3.36 -11.49 8.59
N LEU A 65 -4.66 -11.77 8.72
CA LEU A 65 -5.39 -11.63 9.98
C LEU A 65 -4.76 -12.49 11.09
N LYS A 66 -4.40 -13.74 10.78
CA LYS A 66 -3.72 -14.63 11.73
C LYS A 66 -2.33 -14.10 12.12
N LYS A 67 -1.63 -13.43 11.21
CA LYS A 67 -0.23 -12.98 11.38
C LYS A 67 -0.10 -11.59 12.01
N TYR A 68 -0.95 -10.65 11.61
CA TYR A 68 -0.87 -9.23 11.98
C TYR A 68 -1.97 -8.81 12.95
N GLY A 69 -2.99 -9.65 13.15
CA GLY A 69 -4.10 -9.41 14.07
C GLY A 69 -5.33 -8.80 13.40
N ASN A 70 -6.28 -8.37 14.23
CA ASN A 70 -7.59 -7.85 13.78
C ASN A 70 -7.50 -6.49 13.08
N VAL A 71 -6.38 -5.78 13.18
CA VAL A 71 -6.16 -4.50 12.50
C VAL A 71 -4.80 -4.53 11.82
N PHE A 72 -4.79 -4.43 10.50
CA PHE A 72 -3.55 -4.36 9.72
C PHE A 72 -3.75 -3.58 8.42
N GLY A 73 -2.66 -3.04 7.88
CA GLY A 73 -2.68 -2.26 6.65
C GLY A 73 -1.84 -2.91 5.54
N TYR A 74 -2.29 -2.79 4.29
CA TYR A 74 -1.56 -3.22 3.10
C TYR A 74 -1.72 -2.21 1.97
N PHE A 75 -0.98 -2.37 0.87
CA PHE A 75 -1.08 -1.46 -0.27
C PHE A 75 -1.43 -2.20 -1.56
N ILE A 76 -2.30 -1.63 -2.38
CA ILE A 76 -2.48 -2.02 -3.79
C ILE A 76 -1.82 -0.94 -4.63
N GLY A 77 -0.68 -1.29 -5.23
CA GLY A 77 0.20 -0.33 -5.84
C GLY A 77 0.65 0.70 -4.79
N GLU A 78 -0.01 1.84 -4.81
CA GLU A 78 0.31 2.99 -3.99
C GLU A 78 -0.83 3.32 -3.01
N MET A 79 -2.02 2.76 -3.22
CA MET A 79 -3.22 3.01 -2.43
C MET A 79 -3.15 2.24 -1.10
N PRO A 80 -3.27 2.92 0.06
CA PRO A 80 -3.35 2.24 1.35
C PRO A 80 -4.73 1.62 1.56
N HIS A 81 -4.75 0.39 2.07
CA HIS A 81 -5.95 -0.33 2.49
C HIS A 81 -5.78 -0.75 3.94
N LEU A 82 -6.75 -0.38 4.78
CA LEU A 82 -6.78 -0.75 6.19
C LEU A 82 -7.87 -1.81 6.38
N VAL A 83 -7.48 -2.95 6.95
CA VAL A 83 -8.40 -4.01 7.34
C VAL A 83 -8.68 -3.88 8.82
N VAL A 84 -9.97 -3.87 9.18
CA VAL A 84 -10.44 -3.80 10.57
C VAL A 84 -11.46 -4.91 10.78
N LYS A 85 -11.09 -5.90 11.59
CA LYS A 85 -11.93 -7.01 12.07
C LYS A 85 -12.18 -6.86 13.58
N ASP A 86 -12.49 -5.65 14.00
CA ASP A 86 -12.84 -5.29 15.37
C ASP A 86 -14.17 -4.54 15.31
N LEU A 87 -15.22 -5.14 15.88
CA LEU A 87 -16.59 -4.63 15.80
C LEU A 87 -16.73 -3.25 16.48
N ASP A 88 -16.01 -3.02 17.57
CA ASP A 88 -16.07 -1.76 18.32
C ASP A 88 -15.36 -0.64 17.55
N MET A 89 -14.25 -0.95 16.88
CA MET A 89 -13.59 0.00 15.97
C MET A 89 -14.43 0.25 14.72
N LEU A 90 -15.02 -0.78 14.12
CA LEU A 90 -15.88 -0.65 12.95
C LEU A 90 -17.05 0.29 13.23
N GLN A 91 -17.72 0.15 14.37
CA GLN A 91 -18.80 1.06 14.77
C GLN A 91 -18.33 2.51 14.85
N LYS A 92 -17.17 2.76 15.48
CA LYS A 92 -16.60 4.12 15.58
C LYS A 92 -16.24 4.71 14.22
N VAL A 93 -15.67 3.92 13.32
CA VAL A 93 -15.25 4.37 11.99
C VAL A 93 -16.48 4.67 11.10
N ILE A 94 -17.47 3.79 11.09
CA ILE A 94 -18.71 3.95 10.30
C ILE A 94 -19.51 5.18 10.76
N ILE A 95 -19.53 5.46 12.07
CA ILE A 95 -20.24 6.63 12.62
C ILE A 95 -19.52 7.95 12.26
N VAL A 96 -18.20 7.93 12.06
CA VAL A 96 -17.37 9.14 11.88
C VAL A 96 -17.08 9.45 10.40
N GLY A 97 -17.12 8.47 9.50
CA GLY A 97 -16.81 8.71 8.09
C GLY A 97 -17.34 7.64 7.13
N TYR A 98 -17.93 8.09 6.03
CA TYR A 98 -18.33 7.30 4.88
C TYR A 98 -17.12 6.50 4.34
N ILE A 99 -17.10 5.18 4.53
CA ILE A 99 -16.12 4.27 3.94
C ILE A 99 -16.89 3.30 3.06
N ASP A 100 -16.55 3.27 1.77
CA ASP A 100 -17.03 2.24 0.83
C ASP A 100 -16.60 0.87 1.35
N PHE A 101 -17.55 0.20 1.97
CA PHE A 101 -17.39 -1.09 2.60
C PHE A 101 -17.39 -2.17 1.51
N ILE A 102 -16.22 -2.59 1.04
CA ILE A 102 -16.12 -3.87 0.33
C ILE A 102 -16.18 -4.95 1.40
N MET A 103 -17.40 -5.40 1.68
CA MET A 103 -17.65 -6.70 2.30
C MET A 103 -17.12 -7.76 1.34
N ALA A 104 -16.08 -8.48 1.74
CA ALA A 104 -15.61 -9.71 1.12
C ALA A 104 -15.56 -10.79 2.19
#